data_AF-A0A4Y2JNS7-F1
#
_entry.id   AF-A0A4Y2JNS7-F1
#
_cell.length_a   1.000
_cell.length_b   1.000
_cell.length_c   1.000
_cell.angle_alpha   90.00
_cell.angle_beta   90.00
_cell.angle_gamma   90.00
#
_symmetry.space_group_name_H-M   'P 1'
#
loop_
_entity.id
_entity.type
_entity.pdbx_description
1 polymer ?
#
loop_
_entity_poly.entity_id
_entity_poly.type
_entity_poly.pdbx_seq_one_letter_code
_entity_poly.pdbx_strand_id
1 'polypeptide(L)'
;MLQYKSALTAVRDDFNPIISAGKLTQQWIVDLYLQVEANSLNFIRIHQQQLRTELYKGLADHLENEAQTAVIKFGLTVTLSSSFEGSPRNMRERSVYTMSIFAKYGAPD
;
A
#
# COMPACT_ATOMS: atom_id res chain seq x y z
N MET A 1 16.01 9.82 -0.01
CA MET A 1 15.63 10.17 -1.40
C MET A 1 14.34 11.01 -1.45
N LEU A 2 13.24 10.55 -0.84
CA LEU A 2 11.96 11.29 -0.82
C LEU A 2 12.08 12.68 -0.16
N GLN A 3 12.81 12.77 0.96
CA GLN A 3 13.09 14.02 1.66
C GLN A 3 13.88 15.03 0.80
N TYR A 4 14.81 14.55 -0.02
CA TYR A 4 15.59 15.39 -0.93
C TYR A 4 14.71 15.97 -2.04
N LYS A 5 13.80 15.17 -2.60
CA LYS A 5 12.87 15.62 -3.64
C LYS A 5 11.79 16.56 -3.10
N SER A 6 11.35 16.35 -1.86
CA SER A 6 10.47 17.28 -1.13
C SER A 6 11.16 18.63 -0.85
N ALA A 7 12.44 18.61 -0.48
CA ALA A 7 13.20 19.85 -0.26
C ALA A 7 13.34 20.69 -1.56
N LEU A 8 13.48 20.04 -2.71
CA LEU A 8 13.54 20.71 -4.01
C LEU A 8 12.22 21.41 -4.39
N THR A 9 11.06 20.99 -3.85
CA THR A 9 9.77 21.65 -4.10
C THR A 9 9.34 22.61 -2.99
N ALA A 10 9.99 22.54 -1.83
CA ALA A 10 9.71 23.40 -0.67
C ALA A 10 10.25 24.83 -0.83
N VAL A 11 11.31 25.01 -1.62
CA VAL A 11 11.85 26.34 -1.96
C VAL A 11 10.90 27.01 -2.96
N ARG A 12 10.08 27.93 -2.45
CA ARG A 12 9.10 28.73 -3.21
C ARG A 12 9.51 30.21 -3.39
N ASP A 13 10.53 30.65 -2.66
CA ASP A 13 10.97 32.05 -2.62
C ASP A 13 11.88 32.42 -3.81
N ASP A 14 12.57 31.43 -4.39
CA ASP A 14 13.43 31.58 -5.57
C ASP A 14 12.82 30.96 -6.83
N PHE A 15 13.26 31.42 -8.02
CA PHE A 15 12.86 30.83 -9.30
C PHE A 15 13.28 29.37 -9.37
N ASN A 16 12.31 28.47 -9.25
CA ASN A 16 12.53 27.04 -9.31
C ASN A 16 12.19 26.50 -10.71
N PRO A 17 13.18 26.16 -11.54
CA PRO A 17 12.94 25.67 -12.90
C PRO A 17 12.11 24.37 -12.93
N ILE A 18 12.13 23.58 -11.84
CA ILE A 18 11.34 22.35 -11.73
C ILE A 18 9.85 22.64 -11.51
N ILE A 19 9.48 23.79 -10.95
CA ILE A 19 8.07 24.18 -10.71
C ILE A 19 7.56 25.11 -11.82
N SER A 20 8.46 25.88 -12.45
CA SER A 20 8.13 26.84 -13.50
C SER A 20 7.96 26.23 -14.90
N ALA A 21 8.32 24.96 -15.11
CA ALA A 21 8.30 24.31 -16.43
C ALA A 21 6.94 23.74 -16.89
N GLY A 22 5.82 24.10 -16.22
CA GLY A 22 4.46 23.68 -16.57
C GLY A 22 4.26 22.17 -16.73
N LYS A 23 4.21 21.67 -17.98
CA LYS A 23 3.95 20.25 -18.29
C LYS A 23 5.06 19.31 -17.79
N LEU A 24 6.32 19.77 -17.80
CA LEU A 24 7.45 18.97 -17.31
C LEU A 24 7.35 18.72 -15.80
N THR A 25 6.74 19.65 -15.07
CA THR A 25 6.58 19.55 -13.61
C THR A 25 5.53 18.51 -13.26
N GLN A 26 4.44 18.44 -14.04
CA GLN A 26 3.43 17.40 -13.92
C GLN A 26 4.03 16.01 -14.14
N GLN A 27 4.84 15.85 -15.19
CA GLN A 27 5.53 14.57 -15.44
C GLN A 27 6.48 14.22 -14.29
N TRP A 28 7.27 15.17 -13.82
CA TRP A 28 8.18 14.96 -12.70
C TRP A 28 7.46 14.55 -11.40
N ILE A 29 6.28 15.13 -11.12
CA ILE A 29 5.45 14.75 -9.97
C ILE A 29 4.94 13.31 -10.10
N VAL A 30 4.47 12.92 -11.28
CA VAL A 30 3.98 11.55 -11.54
C VAL A 30 5.11 10.53 -11.41
N ASP A 31 6.28 10.83 -12.01
CA ASP A 31 7.46 9.97 -11.92
C ASP A 31 7.95 9.81 -10.48
N LEU A 32 7.87 10.89 -9.69
CA LEU A 32 8.18 10.87 -8.28
C LEU A 32 7.22 9.96 -7.51
N TYR A 33 5.92 10.10 -7.72
CA TYR A 33 4.90 9.25 -7.09
C TYR A 33 5.16 7.77 -7.39
N LEU A 34 5.40 7.44 -8.67
CA LEU A 34 5.64 6.07 -9.12
C LEU A 34 6.91 5.47 -8.50
N GLN A 35 7.95 6.28 -8.33
CA GLN A 35 9.19 5.84 -7.65
C GLN A 35 8.94 5.53 -6.16
N VAL A 36 8.12 6.33 -5.48
CA VAL A 36 7.75 6.09 -4.08
C VAL A 36 6.93 4.81 -3.95
N GLU A 37 5.94 4.64 -4.81
CA GLU A 37 5.08 3.46 -4.84
C GLU A 37 5.87 2.18 -5.14
N ALA A 38 6.78 2.22 -6.13
CA ALA A 38 7.66 1.11 -6.45
C ALA A 38 8.56 0.72 -5.26
N ASN A 39 9.09 1.71 -4.53
CA ASN A 39 9.90 1.45 -3.33
C ASN A 39 9.05 0.84 -2.20
N SER A 40 7.81 1.31 -2.02
CA SER A 40 6.85 0.73 -1.06
C SER A 40 6.51 -0.73 -1.39
N LEU A 41 6.26 -1.03 -2.68
CA LEU A 41 6.02 -2.39 -3.14
C LEU A 41 7.24 -3.29 -2.94
N ASN A 42 8.44 -2.77 -3.20
CA ASN A 42 9.68 -3.51 -2.96
C ASN A 42 9.89 -3.79 -1.47
N PHE A 43 9.59 -2.81 -0.61
CA PHE A 43 9.62 -2.99 0.83
C PHE A 43 8.65 -4.09 1.30
N ILE A 44 7.40 -4.06 0.83
CA ILE A 44 6.41 -5.11 1.15
C ILE A 44 6.89 -6.49 0.70
N ARG A 45 7.50 -6.60 -0.49
CA ARG A 45 8.03 -7.86 -1.03
C ARG A 45 9.17 -8.41 -0.17
N ILE A 46 10.12 -7.56 0.24
CA ILE A 46 11.30 -7.97 1.01
C ILE A 46 10.94 -8.27 2.47
N HIS A 47 10.11 -7.43 3.08
CA HIS A 47 9.71 -7.56 4.49
C HIS A 47 8.47 -8.43 4.70
N GLN A 48 8.01 -9.11 3.65
CA GLN A 48 6.83 -9.94 3.72
C GLN A 48 6.96 -11.02 4.79
N GLN A 49 8.12 -11.67 4.96
CA GLN A 49 8.30 -12.67 6.02
C GLN A 49 8.08 -12.13 7.43
N GLN A 50 8.46 -10.88 7.70
CA GLN A 50 8.26 -10.20 8.99
C GLN A 50 6.81 -9.75 9.18
N LEU A 51 6.13 -9.33 8.11
CA LEU A 51 4.69 -9.03 8.14
C LEU A 51 3.84 -10.32 8.25
N ARG A 52 4.38 -11.45 7.79
CA ARG A 52 3.74 -12.76 7.85
C ARG A 52 3.77 -13.35 9.26
N THR A 53 4.75 -13.08 10.12
CA THR A 53 4.81 -13.72 11.45
C THR A 53 3.63 -13.39 12.35
N GLU A 54 3.02 -12.21 12.20
CA GLU A 54 1.84 -11.81 12.98
C GLU A 54 0.53 -12.31 12.36
N LEU A 55 0.40 -12.34 11.03
CA LEU A 55 -0.83 -12.74 10.33
C LEU A 55 -0.91 -14.26 10.05
N TYR A 56 0.23 -14.93 9.91
CA TYR A 56 0.30 -16.34 9.53
C TYR A 56 0.28 -17.33 10.69
N LYS A 57 0.34 -16.93 11.98
CA LYS A 57 0.14 -17.94 13.04
C LYS A 57 -1.20 -18.67 12.86
N GLY A 58 -2.30 -17.93 12.72
CA GLY A 58 -3.62 -18.54 12.52
C GLY A 58 -3.85 -19.11 11.11
N LEU A 59 -3.28 -18.49 10.07
CA LEU A 59 -3.48 -18.93 8.69
C LEU A 59 -2.58 -20.11 8.29
N ALA A 60 -1.35 -20.17 8.81
CA ALA A 60 -0.44 -21.30 8.59
C ALA A 60 -0.99 -22.57 9.27
N ASP A 61 -1.54 -22.47 10.48
CA ASP A 61 -2.19 -23.61 11.16
C ASP A 61 -3.38 -24.15 10.34
N HIS A 62 -4.15 -23.28 9.68
CA HIS A 62 -5.27 -23.68 8.83
C HIS A 62 -4.79 -24.28 7.49
N LEU A 63 -3.78 -23.65 6.86
CA LEU A 63 -3.20 -24.14 5.61
C LEU A 63 -2.43 -25.45 5.80
N GLU A 64 -1.82 -25.68 6.95
CA GLU A 64 -1.10 -26.93 7.25
C GLU A 64 -2.08 -28.09 7.43
N ASN A 65 -3.24 -27.85 8.05
CA ASN A 65 -4.35 -28.82 8.09
C ASN A 65 -4.93 -29.11 6.69
N GLU A 66 -5.12 -28.09 5.85
CA GLU A 66 -5.62 -28.29 4.48
C GLU A 66 -4.56 -28.93 3.54
N ALA A 67 -3.28 -28.60 3.69
CA ALA A 67 -2.19 -29.13 2.86
C ALA A 67 -1.87 -30.61 3.17
N GLN A 68 -2.16 -31.08 4.39
CA GLN A 68 -2.16 -32.51 4.70
C GLN A 68 -3.29 -33.25 3.96
N THR A 69 -4.38 -32.56 3.63
CA THR A 69 -5.56 -33.15 2.97
C THR A 69 -5.49 -33.02 1.45
N ALA A 70 -4.87 -31.97 0.93
CA ALA A 70 -4.71 -31.71 -0.51
C ALA A 70 -3.26 -31.36 -0.81
N VAL A 71 -2.58 -32.23 -1.57
CA VAL A 71 -1.19 -32.07 -2.05
C VAL A 71 -1.11 -30.89 -3.04
N ILE A 72 -1.23 -29.66 -2.55
CA ILE A 72 -1.23 -28.44 -3.35
C ILE A 72 -0.01 -27.61 -2.93
N LYS A 73 0.97 -27.50 -3.84
CA LYS A 73 2.12 -26.60 -3.69
C LYS A 73 1.64 -25.17 -3.94
N PHE A 74 1.40 -24.42 -2.87
CA PHE A 74 1.09 -23.00 -2.98
C PHE A 74 2.32 -22.22 -3.47
N GLY A 75 2.20 -21.56 -4.63
CA GLY A 75 3.11 -20.51 -5.05
C GLY A 75 3.06 -19.34 -4.06
N LEU A 76 4.16 -18.60 -3.93
CA LEU A 76 4.34 -17.56 -2.91
C LEU A 76 3.19 -16.51 -2.97
N THR A 77 2.24 -16.58 -2.05
CA THR A 77 1.14 -15.63 -1.97
C THR A 77 1.64 -14.30 -1.42
N VAL A 78 1.70 -13.28 -2.29
CA VAL A 78 2.04 -11.90 -1.93
C VAL A 78 0.76 -11.15 -1.58
N THR A 79 0.47 -11.06 -0.29
CA THR A 79 -0.64 -10.24 0.21
C THR A 79 -0.19 -8.79 0.27
N LEU A 80 -0.83 -7.92 -0.51
CA LEU A 80 -0.62 -6.49 -0.45
C LEU A 80 -1.08 -5.93 0.91
N SER A 81 -0.35 -4.96 1.43
CA SER A 81 -0.77 -4.19 2.62
C SER A 81 -2.08 -3.44 2.33
N SER A 82 -2.86 -3.16 3.37
CA SER A 82 -4.09 -2.34 3.27
C SER A 82 -3.81 -0.92 2.77
N SER A 83 -2.58 -0.43 2.94
CA SER A 83 -2.17 0.88 2.41
C SER A 83 -2.15 0.96 0.88
N PHE A 84 -2.28 -0.17 0.16
CA PHE A 84 -2.38 -0.17 -1.30
C PHE A 84 -3.82 0.05 -1.75
N GLU A 85 -4.03 1.15 -2.47
CA GLU A 85 -5.31 1.53 -3.05
C GLU A 85 -5.83 0.42 -4.00
N GLY A 86 -7.07 -0.04 -3.82
CA GLY A 86 -7.61 -1.16 -4.61
C GLY A 86 -7.13 -2.57 -4.24
N SER A 87 -6.29 -2.77 -3.21
CA SER A 87 -6.01 -4.13 -2.72
C SER A 87 -7.26 -4.79 -2.10
N PRO A 88 -7.40 -6.12 -2.16
CA PRO A 88 -8.51 -6.82 -1.48
C PRO A 88 -8.60 -6.50 0.02
N ARG A 89 -7.46 -6.25 0.67
CA ARG A 89 -7.40 -5.88 2.09
C ARG A 89 -7.89 -4.45 2.34
N ASN A 90 -7.45 -3.47 1.54
CA ASN A 90 -7.93 -2.09 1.61
C ASN A 90 -9.46 -2.03 1.43
N MET A 91 -9.98 -2.74 0.43
CA MET A 91 -11.42 -2.79 0.18
C MET A 91 -12.19 -3.37 1.37
N ARG A 92 -11.69 -4.47 1.97
CA ARG A 92 -12.31 -5.07 3.15
C ARG A 92 -12.31 -4.10 4.34
N GLU A 93 -11.19 -3.44 4.61
CA GLU A 93 -11.07 -2.50 5.73
C GLU A 93 -12.00 -1.29 5.54
N ARG A 94 -12.10 -0.76 4.31
CA ARG A 94 -13.05 0.30 3.99
C ARG A 94 -14.50 -0.13 4.18
N SER A 95 -14.85 -1.33 3.76
CA SER A 95 -16.21 -1.86 3.96
C SER A 95 -16.54 -1.98 5.44
N VAL A 96 -15.63 -2.52 6.25
CA VAL A 96 -15.81 -2.63 7.70
C VAL A 96 -15.87 -1.27 8.37
N TYR A 97 -15.02 -0.33 7.96
CA TYR A 97 -15.03 1.04 8.46
C TYR A 97 -16.32 1.78 8.10
N THR A 98 -16.82 1.58 6.89
CA THR A 98 -18.11 2.12 6.47
C THR A 98 -19.23 1.54 7.33
N MET A 99 -19.27 0.22 7.51
CA MET A 99 -20.24 -0.44 8.39
C MET A 99 -20.18 0.04 9.83
N SER A 100 -18.98 0.33 10.36
CA SER A 100 -18.83 0.84 11.73
C SER A 100 -19.32 2.28 11.87
N ILE A 101 -19.12 3.12 10.85
CA ILE A 101 -19.72 4.46 10.77
C ILE A 101 -21.24 4.35 10.71
N PHE A 102 -21.80 3.51 9.84
CA PHE A 102 -23.25 3.28 9.75
C PHE A 102 -23.84 2.76 11.06
N ALA A 103 -23.14 1.85 11.75
CA ALA A 103 -23.57 1.36 13.06
C ALA A 103 -23.55 2.45 14.13
N LYS A 104 -22.62 3.41 14.05
CA LYS A 104 -22.46 4.49 15.03
C LYS A 104 -23.42 5.66 14.80
N TYR A 105 -23.64 6.05 13.55
CA TYR A 105 -24.37 7.28 13.20
C TYR A 105 -25.70 7.04 12.47
N GLY A 106 -26.03 5.80 12.13
CA GLY A 106 -27.23 5.48 11.35
C GLY A 106 -27.09 5.89 9.88
N ALA A 107 -28.11 5.57 9.08
CA ALA A 107 -28.16 6.03 7.70
C ALA A 107 -28.27 7.57 7.68
N PRO A 108 -27.54 8.27 6.80
CA PRO A 108 -27.76 9.70 6.58
C PRO A 108 -29.19 9.87 6.03
N ASP A 109 -29.97 10.72 6.69
CA ASP A 109 -31.29 11.19 6.22
C ASP A 109 -31.14 12.08 4.98
#